data_AF-A0A841D2D2-F1
#
_entry.id   AF-A0A841D2D2-F1
#
_cell.length_a   1.000
_cell.length_b   1.000
_cell.length_c   1.000
_cell.angle_alpha   90.00
_cell.angle_beta   90.00
_cell.angle_gamma   90.00
#
_symmetry.space_group_name_H-M   'P 1'
#
loop_
_entity.id
_entity.type
_entity.pdbx_description
1 polymer ?
#
loop_
_entity_poly.entity_id
_entity_poly.type
_entity_poly.pdbx_seq_one_letter_code
_entity_poly.pdbx_strand_id
1 'polypeptide(L)'
;MSPETATPPETATPPGSTPPPDAPPPPGTATPPESTTPPGAPEAVTSGLLGDALHWLRGLDGVGPEEARGRLGGLRDRHPGADMRLVWQREAATGDYHYDLLLPSTGGTVSLAFAPDRAIPWPLRGSQRSGEQVVLRVNGVDVQIEQVVSLLDVLWEDAGLAVRLVNACLVEQEVAASAADLADGELQAAMDAFRRARGLLTARATEEWMAERGLGQARLEEIVTVEAKVARLRRRVTGGRVEDFFAEHGAGLDVLRVVRLRYGARADAEAAAARLRERSRDAAVAEVGALATGLATEAALAGLGTCRIEGNPREDLAALHGADARDARAGAVLGPHPTGDGGFGVTVVLAVEPAAPNPATRKIAERRIFDDWLREQRRRAHVQWFWGSTARTDAIDAALEA
;
A
#
# COMPACT_ATOMS: atom_id res chain seq x y z
N MET A 1 -4.96 22.68 -48.01
CA MET A 1 -4.44 23.08 -46.69
C MET A 1 -3.54 21.96 -46.21
N SER A 2 -2.24 22.12 -46.44
CA SER A 2 -1.20 21.18 -46.02
C SER A 2 -0.80 21.49 -44.57
N PRO A 3 -0.53 20.50 -43.72
CA PRO A 3 0.04 20.78 -42.41
C PRO A 3 1.55 20.98 -42.53
N GLU A 4 1.98 22.07 -41.90
CA GLU A 4 3.33 22.61 -41.84
C GLU A 4 4.17 21.84 -40.81
N THR A 5 5.34 21.39 -41.23
CA THR A 5 6.29 20.58 -40.45
C THR A 5 7.07 21.48 -39.49
N ALA A 6 6.92 21.29 -38.19
CA ALA A 6 7.70 22.01 -37.17
C ALA A 6 9.01 21.27 -36.85
N THR A 7 10.12 21.97 -37.03
CA THR A 7 11.50 21.56 -36.71
C THR A 7 11.76 21.65 -35.19
N PRO A 8 12.45 20.68 -34.57
CA PRO A 8 12.83 20.75 -33.16
C PRO A 8 14.10 21.61 -32.94
N PRO A 9 14.25 22.27 -31.78
CA PRO A 9 15.40 23.11 -31.48
C PRO A 9 16.64 22.32 -31.02
N GLU A 10 17.77 22.94 -31.33
CA GLU A 10 19.17 22.55 -31.16
C GLU A 10 19.58 22.40 -29.68
N THR A 11 20.27 21.30 -29.37
CA THR A 11 20.77 20.94 -28.03
C THR A 11 21.98 21.79 -27.65
N ALA A 12 21.88 22.54 -26.54
CA ALA A 12 23.00 23.29 -25.96
C ALA A 12 23.88 22.38 -25.08
N THR A 13 25.18 22.34 -25.40
CA THR A 13 26.25 21.65 -24.64
C THR A 13 26.60 22.42 -23.36
N PRO A 14 26.68 21.77 -22.18
CA PRO A 14 27.19 22.42 -20.96
C PRO A 14 28.74 22.43 -20.94
N PRO A 15 29.37 23.47 -20.35
CA PRO A 15 30.83 23.61 -20.28
C PRO A 15 31.45 22.72 -19.19
N GLY A 16 32.71 22.34 -19.44
CA GLY A 16 33.50 21.41 -18.64
C GLY A 16 33.80 21.88 -17.21
N SER A 17 33.72 20.94 -16.26
CA SER A 17 34.18 21.12 -14.88
C SER A 17 35.65 20.77 -14.75
N THR A 18 36.43 21.74 -14.30
CA THR A 18 37.83 21.59 -13.85
C THR A 18 37.83 21.02 -12.43
N PRO A 19 38.66 20.02 -12.09
CA PRO A 19 38.77 19.50 -10.73
C PRO A 19 39.64 20.41 -9.83
N PRO A 20 39.35 20.51 -8.53
CA PRO A 20 40.13 21.31 -7.58
C PRO A 20 41.47 20.62 -7.20
N PRO A 21 42.52 21.40 -6.90
CA PRO A 21 43.80 20.89 -6.41
C PRO A 21 43.74 20.70 -4.88
N ASP A 22 44.09 19.51 -4.43
CA ASP A 22 44.56 19.11 -3.08
C ASP A 22 43.94 17.78 -2.66
N ALA A 23 44.51 16.69 -3.18
CA ALA A 23 44.36 15.35 -2.63
C ALA A 23 45.70 14.95 -1.98
N PRO A 24 45.70 14.47 -0.73
CA PRO A 24 46.94 14.01 -0.07
C PRO A 24 47.50 12.74 -0.74
N PRO A 25 48.83 12.54 -0.71
CA PRO A 25 49.46 11.39 -1.35
C PRO A 25 49.08 10.06 -0.65
N PRO A 26 49.07 8.94 -1.40
CA PRO A 26 48.73 7.64 -0.84
C PRO A 26 49.80 7.16 0.16
N PRO A 27 49.41 6.39 1.20
CA PRO A 27 50.33 5.86 2.19
C PRO A 27 51.28 4.82 1.56
N GLY A 28 52.54 4.89 1.98
CA GLY A 28 53.64 4.07 1.49
C GLY A 28 53.45 2.57 1.74
N THR A 29 53.91 1.79 0.77
CA THR A 29 54.02 0.33 0.79
C THR A 29 54.98 -0.10 1.90
N ALA A 30 54.43 -0.59 3.02
CA ALA A 30 55.18 -1.31 4.03
C ALA A 30 55.34 -2.78 3.59
N THR A 31 56.58 -3.26 3.57
CA THR A 31 56.91 -4.68 3.33
C THR A 31 56.43 -5.51 4.54
N PRO A 32 55.66 -6.60 4.34
CA PRO A 32 55.23 -7.43 5.45
C PRO A 32 56.40 -8.30 5.98
N PRO A 33 56.47 -8.55 7.30
CA PRO A 33 57.45 -9.47 7.88
C PRO A 33 57.14 -10.92 7.45
N GLU A 34 58.19 -11.73 7.33
CA GLU A 34 58.11 -13.16 7.01
C GLU A 34 57.22 -13.91 8.02
N SER A 35 56.07 -14.37 7.54
CA SER A 35 55.14 -15.21 8.30
C SER A 35 55.68 -16.63 8.47
N THR A 36 55.83 -17.04 9.72
CA THR A 36 56.03 -18.43 10.13
C THR A 36 54.68 -19.16 10.05
N THR A 37 54.57 -20.17 9.19
CA THR A 37 53.34 -20.94 8.93
C THR A 37 52.93 -21.77 10.16
N PRO A 38 51.71 -21.60 10.72
CA PRO A 38 51.19 -22.45 11.77
C PRO A 38 50.84 -23.87 11.24
N PRO A 39 50.97 -24.92 12.07
CA PRO A 39 50.61 -26.28 11.67
C PRO A 39 49.09 -26.41 11.56
N GLY A 40 48.61 -26.79 10.38
CA GLY A 40 47.18 -26.92 10.05
C GLY A 40 46.72 -26.09 8.84
N ALA A 41 47.63 -25.76 7.92
CA ALA A 41 47.25 -25.05 6.70
C ALA A 41 46.17 -25.84 5.93
N PRO A 42 45.07 -25.20 5.52
CA PRO A 42 44.00 -25.88 4.78
C PRO A 42 44.58 -26.47 3.49
N GLU A 43 44.28 -27.74 3.27
CA GLU A 43 44.76 -28.48 2.10
C GLU A 43 44.24 -27.81 0.81
N ALA A 44 45.02 -27.87 -0.27
CA ALA A 44 44.63 -27.27 -1.54
C ALA A 44 43.35 -27.92 -2.06
N VAL A 45 42.39 -27.11 -2.52
CA VAL A 45 41.14 -27.60 -3.12
C VAL A 45 41.49 -28.42 -4.37
N THR A 46 41.24 -29.73 -4.32
CA THR A 46 41.54 -30.64 -5.42
C THR A 46 40.38 -30.73 -6.42
N SER A 47 40.67 -31.09 -7.67
CA SER A 47 39.62 -31.32 -8.69
C SER A 47 38.65 -32.44 -8.29
N GLY A 48 39.13 -33.44 -7.54
CA GLY A 48 38.30 -34.53 -7.01
C GLY A 48 37.27 -34.03 -5.99
N LEU A 49 37.72 -33.19 -5.04
CA LEU A 49 36.85 -32.54 -4.06
C LEU A 49 35.77 -31.70 -4.75
N LEU A 50 36.13 -30.88 -5.73
CA LEU A 50 35.18 -30.03 -6.46
C LEU A 50 34.12 -30.87 -7.21
N GLY A 51 34.53 -31.97 -7.84
CA GLY A 51 33.61 -32.89 -8.51
C GLY A 51 32.61 -33.52 -7.55
N ASP A 52 33.10 -34.04 -6.42
CA ASP A 52 32.25 -34.65 -5.39
C ASP A 52 31.32 -33.63 -4.73
N ALA A 53 31.82 -32.42 -4.46
CA ALA A 53 31.05 -31.32 -3.91
C ALA A 53 29.93 -30.88 -4.86
N LEU A 54 30.21 -30.77 -6.16
CA LEU A 54 29.19 -30.41 -7.15
C LEU A 54 28.12 -31.50 -7.29
N HIS A 55 28.53 -32.77 -7.33
CA HIS A 55 27.60 -33.89 -7.35
C HIS A 55 26.72 -33.91 -6.10
N TRP A 56 27.31 -33.64 -4.93
CA TRP A 56 26.60 -33.53 -3.67
C TRP A 56 25.59 -32.37 -3.66
N LEU A 57 25.97 -31.18 -4.10
CA LEU A 57 25.08 -30.01 -4.19
C LEU A 57 23.87 -30.27 -5.11
N ARG A 58 24.06 -30.97 -6.24
CA ARG A 58 22.96 -31.36 -7.13
C ARG A 58 21.93 -32.26 -6.46
N GLY A 59 22.35 -33.06 -5.48
CA GLY A 59 21.48 -33.95 -4.71
C GLY A 59 20.68 -33.27 -3.60
N LEU A 60 20.82 -31.95 -3.43
CA LEU A 60 20.09 -31.17 -2.43
C LEU A 60 18.80 -30.52 -2.95
N ASP A 61 18.43 -30.75 -4.21
CA ASP A 61 17.19 -30.18 -4.75
C ASP A 61 15.97 -30.67 -3.94
N GLY A 62 15.18 -29.73 -3.41
CA GLY A 62 14.04 -30.01 -2.53
C GLY A 62 14.39 -30.49 -1.12
N VAL A 63 15.65 -30.50 -0.73
CA VAL A 63 16.10 -30.97 0.59
C VAL A 63 16.12 -29.80 1.58
N GLY A 64 15.63 -30.03 2.81
CA GLY A 64 15.66 -29.04 3.88
C GLY A 64 17.04 -28.89 4.56
N PRO A 65 17.32 -27.76 5.24
CA PRO A 65 18.67 -27.45 5.74
C PRO A 65 19.25 -28.45 6.74
N GLU A 66 18.42 -29.01 7.61
CA GLU A 66 18.86 -29.99 8.61
C GLU A 66 19.31 -31.30 7.94
N GLU A 67 18.53 -31.78 6.96
CA GLU A 67 18.87 -32.97 6.21
C GLU A 67 20.10 -32.74 5.31
N ALA A 68 20.19 -31.58 4.67
CA ALA A 68 21.36 -31.17 3.89
C ALA A 68 22.64 -31.17 4.75
N ARG A 69 22.58 -30.63 5.98
CA ARG A 69 23.71 -30.70 6.93
C ARG A 69 24.05 -32.12 7.33
N GLY A 70 23.06 -32.98 7.56
CA GLY A 70 23.28 -34.40 7.84
C GLY A 70 24.01 -35.11 6.69
N ARG A 71 23.62 -34.83 5.45
CA ARG A 71 24.25 -35.38 4.23
C ARG A 71 25.67 -34.87 3.99
N LEU A 72 26.06 -33.73 4.56
CA LEU A 72 27.42 -33.19 4.41
C LEU A 72 28.47 -34.08 5.09
N GLY A 73 28.09 -34.85 6.13
CA GLY A 73 28.99 -35.76 6.84
C GLY A 73 29.68 -36.75 5.88
N GLY A 74 28.91 -37.41 5.01
CA GLY A 74 29.49 -38.36 4.04
C GLY A 74 30.39 -37.72 2.97
N LEU A 75 30.25 -36.41 2.71
CA LEU A 75 31.21 -35.70 1.87
C LEU A 75 32.51 -35.39 2.63
N ARG A 76 32.42 -34.99 3.91
CA ARG A 76 33.57 -34.76 4.79
C ARG A 76 34.35 -36.04 5.07
N ASP A 77 33.68 -37.17 5.26
CA ASP A 77 34.34 -38.46 5.50
C ASP A 77 35.20 -38.90 4.30
N ARG A 78 34.78 -38.55 3.09
CA ARG A 78 35.55 -38.81 1.84
C ARG A 78 36.73 -37.85 1.65
N HIS A 79 36.69 -36.69 2.31
CA HIS A 79 37.68 -35.61 2.19
C HIS A 79 38.05 -35.06 3.58
N PRO A 80 38.66 -35.87 4.47
CA PRO A 80 38.85 -35.52 5.89
C PRO A 80 39.79 -34.33 6.15
N GLY A 81 40.58 -33.92 5.15
CA GLY A 81 41.47 -32.75 5.21
C GLY A 81 40.82 -31.43 4.74
N ALA A 82 39.61 -31.47 4.17
CA ALA A 82 38.96 -30.30 3.62
C ALA A 82 38.00 -29.65 4.63
N ASP A 83 38.22 -28.36 4.95
CA ASP A 83 37.19 -27.56 5.63
C ASP A 83 36.05 -27.27 4.63
N MET A 84 34.83 -27.51 5.07
CA MET A 84 33.63 -27.32 4.26
C MET A 84 32.56 -26.66 5.10
N ARG A 85 31.99 -25.56 4.61
CA ARG A 85 30.89 -24.86 5.28
C ARG A 85 29.71 -24.75 4.33
N LEU A 86 28.57 -25.28 4.76
CA LEU A 86 27.32 -25.15 4.04
C LEU A 86 26.61 -23.88 4.49
N VAL A 87 26.29 -23.00 3.54
CA VAL A 87 25.39 -21.87 3.75
C VAL A 87 24.13 -22.07 2.91
N TRP A 88 23.00 -21.54 3.39
CA TRP A 88 21.74 -21.65 2.68
C TRP A 88 20.88 -20.40 2.87
N GLN A 89 19.97 -20.18 1.92
CA GLN A 89 18.93 -19.15 1.98
C GLN A 89 17.60 -19.76 1.57
N ARG A 90 16.52 -19.37 2.25
CA ARG A 90 15.15 -19.71 1.84
C ARG A 90 14.62 -18.66 0.87
N GLU A 91 14.12 -19.10 -0.28
CA GLU A 91 13.40 -18.25 -1.23
C GLU A 91 12.04 -17.90 -0.64
N ALA A 92 11.70 -16.61 -0.61
CA ALA A 92 10.46 -16.14 0.01
C ALA A 92 9.24 -16.51 -0.83
N ALA A 93 9.37 -16.47 -2.15
CA ALA A 93 8.27 -16.71 -3.08
C ALA A 93 7.88 -18.19 -3.19
N THR A 94 8.86 -19.10 -3.21
CA THR A 94 8.62 -20.54 -3.42
C THR A 94 8.80 -21.36 -2.15
N GLY A 95 9.48 -20.83 -1.14
CA GLY A 95 9.86 -21.58 0.06
C GLY A 95 11.05 -22.52 -0.13
N ASP A 96 11.61 -22.60 -1.35
CA ASP A 96 12.74 -23.47 -1.67
C ASP A 96 14.04 -23.02 -0.99
N TYR A 97 14.98 -23.94 -0.83
CA TYR A 97 16.30 -23.64 -0.28
C TYR A 97 17.37 -23.65 -1.37
N HIS A 98 18.24 -22.64 -1.34
CA HIS A 98 19.45 -22.58 -2.14
C HIS A 98 20.66 -22.82 -1.26
N TYR A 99 21.64 -23.57 -1.79
CA TYR A 99 22.82 -24.01 -1.05
C TYR A 99 24.11 -23.60 -1.77
N ASP A 100 25.03 -23.05 -1.00
CA ASP A 100 26.41 -22.82 -1.41
C ASP A 100 27.34 -23.59 -0.46
N LEU A 101 28.31 -24.28 -1.03
CA LEU A 101 29.38 -24.92 -0.28
C LEU A 101 30.63 -24.06 -0.35
N LEU A 102 31.06 -23.57 0.81
CA LEU A 102 32.27 -22.79 0.97
C LEU A 102 33.42 -23.74 1.33
N LEU A 103 34.50 -23.65 0.55
CA LEU A 103 35.72 -24.43 0.70
C LEU A 103 36.89 -23.46 0.96
N PRO A 104 37.25 -23.21 2.23
CA PRO A 104 38.39 -22.39 2.59
C PRO A 104 39.70 -23.00 2.08
N SER A 105 40.62 -22.16 1.62
CA SER A 105 41.94 -22.53 1.11
C SER A 105 42.98 -21.49 1.52
N THR A 106 44.27 -21.78 1.31
CA THR A 106 45.38 -20.89 1.66
C THR A 106 45.35 -19.54 0.93
N GLY A 107 44.73 -19.46 -0.26
CA GLY A 107 44.63 -18.25 -1.07
C GLY A 107 43.27 -17.56 -1.06
N GLY A 108 42.29 -18.08 -0.31
CA GLY A 108 40.92 -17.56 -0.31
C GLY A 108 39.87 -18.63 -0.07
N THR A 109 38.61 -18.31 -0.31
CA THR A 109 37.49 -19.27 -0.20
C THR A 109 36.90 -19.52 -1.57
N VAL A 110 36.77 -20.78 -1.97
CA VAL A 110 36.00 -21.18 -3.15
C VAL A 110 34.55 -21.35 -2.73
N SER A 111 33.62 -20.61 -3.36
CA SER A 111 32.19 -20.89 -3.24
C SER A 111 31.75 -21.76 -4.41
N LEU A 112 31.08 -22.86 -4.11
CA LEU A 112 30.47 -23.73 -5.11
C LEU A 112 28.95 -23.69 -4.92
N ALA A 113 28.24 -23.28 -5.96
CA ALA A 113 26.78 -23.18 -5.98
C ALA A 113 26.21 -24.04 -7.11
N PHE A 114 25.07 -24.66 -6.86
CA PHE A 114 24.27 -25.30 -7.91
C PHE A 114 22.87 -24.70 -7.89
N ALA A 115 22.38 -24.30 -9.06
CA ALA A 115 20.99 -23.96 -9.26
C ALA A 115 20.44 -24.84 -10.38
N PRO A 116 19.26 -25.47 -10.19
CA PRO A 116 18.55 -26.11 -11.28
C PRO A 116 18.14 -25.05 -12.33
N ASP A 117 17.80 -25.47 -13.56
CA ASP A 117 17.46 -24.57 -14.68
C ASP A 117 16.36 -23.54 -14.37
N ARG A 118 15.52 -23.83 -13.37
CA ARG A 118 14.45 -22.95 -12.88
C ARG A 118 14.92 -21.85 -11.90
N ALA A 119 16.19 -21.83 -11.54
CA ALA A 119 16.73 -20.95 -10.51
C ALA A 119 18.08 -20.34 -10.91
N ILE A 120 18.36 -19.17 -10.34
CA ILE A 120 19.65 -18.49 -10.49
C ILE A 120 20.55 -18.85 -9.29
N PRO A 121 21.84 -19.18 -9.50
CA PRO A 121 22.80 -19.40 -8.41
C PRO A 121 22.89 -18.19 -7.48
N TRP A 122 22.94 -18.40 -6.17
CA TRP A 122 22.92 -17.34 -5.16
C TRP A 122 23.95 -16.22 -5.37
N PRO A 123 25.23 -16.49 -5.72
CA PRO A 123 26.20 -15.43 -6.00
C PRO A 123 25.81 -14.53 -7.18
N LEU A 124 25.02 -15.05 -8.11
CA LEU A 124 24.52 -14.31 -9.26
C LEU A 124 23.21 -13.56 -8.95
N ARG A 125 22.56 -13.82 -7.82
CA ARG A 125 21.33 -13.09 -7.44
C ARG A 125 21.61 -11.68 -6.94
N GLY A 126 22.80 -11.42 -6.39
CA GLY A 126 23.27 -10.06 -6.08
C GLY A 126 23.93 -9.34 -7.25
N SER A 127 24.30 -10.07 -8.31
CA SER A 127 24.94 -9.51 -9.52
C SER A 127 23.99 -9.43 -10.73
N GLN A 128 22.74 -9.88 -10.57
CA GLN A 128 21.61 -9.66 -11.47
C GLN A 128 20.77 -8.53 -10.87
N ARG A 129 20.36 -7.44 -11.54
CA ARG A 129 20.68 -6.81 -12.84
C ARG A 129 20.58 -5.29 -12.59
N SER A 130 21.34 -4.46 -13.31
CA SER A 130 21.09 -3.01 -13.36
C SER A 130 19.65 -2.66 -13.80
N GLY A 131 18.93 -3.62 -14.40
CA GLY A 131 17.51 -3.52 -14.77
C GLY A 131 16.51 -4.07 -13.74
N GLU A 132 16.93 -4.76 -12.67
CA GLU A 132 16.03 -5.21 -11.59
C GLU A 132 15.82 -4.14 -10.53
N GLN A 133 16.72 -3.15 -10.48
CA GLN A 133 16.42 -1.90 -9.83
C GLN A 133 15.40 -1.09 -10.64
N VAL A 134 15.26 -1.31 -11.95
CA VAL A 134 14.27 -0.56 -12.76
C VAL A 134 12.89 -1.17 -12.56
N VAL A 135 12.04 -0.46 -11.80
CA VAL A 135 10.65 -0.85 -11.54
C VAL A 135 9.79 -0.64 -12.79
N LEU A 136 10.02 0.46 -13.50
CA LEU A 136 9.31 0.78 -14.73
C LEU A 136 10.14 1.74 -15.60
N ARG A 137 9.91 1.72 -16.91
CA ARG A 137 10.53 2.65 -17.87
C ARG A 137 9.44 3.45 -18.58
N VAL A 138 9.53 4.78 -18.53
CA VAL A 138 8.61 5.68 -19.26
C VAL A 138 9.41 6.48 -20.27
N ASN A 139 9.11 6.30 -21.56
CA ASN A 139 9.77 7.03 -22.66
C ASN A 139 11.30 6.93 -22.63
N GLY A 140 11.84 5.75 -22.27
CA GLY A 140 13.29 5.55 -22.16
C GLY A 140 13.91 5.97 -20.83
N VAL A 141 13.14 6.58 -19.93
CA VAL A 141 13.59 6.94 -18.58
C VAL A 141 13.31 5.78 -17.63
N ASP A 142 14.36 5.23 -17.05
CA ASP A 142 14.28 4.20 -16.02
C ASP A 142 13.90 4.81 -14.67
N VAL A 143 12.88 4.25 -14.04
CA VAL A 143 12.53 4.53 -12.65
C VAL A 143 13.11 3.41 -11.79
N GLN A 144 14.10 3.76 -10.97
CA GLN A 144 14.76 2.83 -10.07
C GLN A 144 13.92 2.54 -8.82
N ILE A 145 14.12 1.40 -8.17
CA ILE A 145 13.43 0.97 -6.95
C ILE A 145 13.70 1.94 -5.82
N GLU A 146 14.90 2.54 -5.78
CA GLU A 146 15.25 3.61 -4.84
C GLU A 146 14.38 4.86 -5.05
N GLN A 147 14.06 5.19 -6.31
CA GLN A 147 13.15 6.29 -6.64
C GLN A 147 11.69 5.94 -6.34
N VAL A 148 11.29 4.68 -6.51
CA VAL A 148 9.95 4.22 -6.09
C VAL A 148 9.83 4.21 -4.58
N VAL A 149 10.87 3.77 -3.86
CA VAL A 149 10.92 3.79 -2.39
C VAL A 149 10.89 5.23 -1.87
N SER A 150 11.57 6.18 -2.53
CA SER A 150 11.47 7.60 -2.15
C SER A 150 10.09 8.21 -2.46
N LEU A 151 9.38 7.72 -3.49
CA LEU A 151 7.97 8.08 -3.71
C LEU A 151 7.05 7.42 -2.68
N LEU A 152 7.37 6.20 -2.24
CA LEU A 152 6.68 5.55 -1.13
C LEU A 152 6.90 6.34 0.16
N ASP A 153 8.07 6.97 0.39
CA ASP A 153 8.30 7.82 1.57
C ASP A 153 7.28 8.96 1.64
N VAL A 154 6.93 9.57 0.50
CA VAL A 154 5.88 10.60 0.41
C VAL A 154 4.49 10.01 0.68
N LEU A 155 4.20 8.81 0.17
CA LEU A 155 2.94 8.12 0.48
C LEU A 155 2.83 7.74 1.96
N TRP A 156 3.96 7.57 2.65
CA TRP A 156 4.05 7.36 4.10
C TRP A 156 3.90 8.63 4.94
N GLU A 157 3.89 9.82 4.33
CA GLU A 157 3.49 11.05 5.02
C GLU A 157 1.97 11.09 5.26
N ASP A 158 1.18 10.30 4.53
CA ASP A 158 -0.24 10.08 4.80
C ASP A 158 -0.41 9.07 5.93
N ALA A 159 -0.52 9.55 7.17
CA ALA A 159 -0.88 8.72 8.32
C ALA A 159 -2.17 7.91 8.09
N GLY A 160 -3.08 8.40 7.25
CA GLY A 160 -4.28 7.67 6.82
C GLY A 160 -3.96 6.43 6.00
N LEU A 161 -2.89 6.43 5.19
CA LEU A 161 -2.44 5.23 4.48
C LEU A 161 -1.90 4.19 5.45
N ALA A 162 -1.08 4.61 6.41
CA ALA A 162 -0.56 3.72 7.45
C ALA A 162 -1.68 3.07 8.27
N VAL A 163 -2.69 3.86 8.69
CA VAL A 163 -3.89 3.35 9.37
C VAL A 163 -4.65 2.34 8.50
N ARG A 164 -4.81 2.61 7.18
CA ARG A 164 -5.44 1.67 6.25
C ARG A 164 -4.65 0.35 6.14
N LEU A 165 -3.32 0.42 6.12
CA LEU A 165 -2.43 -0.74 6.05
C LEU A 165 -2.53 -1.60 7.32
N VAL A 166 -2.43 -0.98 8.49
CA VAL A 166 -2.60 -1.67 9.78
C VAL A 166 -3.99 -2.30 9.87
N ASN A 167 -5.04 -1.58 9.49
CA ASN A 167 -6.40 -2.12 9.46
C ASN A 167 -6.52 -3.33 8.52
N ALA A 168 -5.87 -3.31 7.35
CA ALA A 168 -5.86 -4.45 6.44
C ALA A 168 -5.19 -5.67 7.10
N CYS A 169 -4.02 -5.49 7.73
CA CYS A 169 -3.33 -6.57 8.44
C CYS A 169 -4.18 -7.15 9.59
N LEU A 170 -4.85 -6.31 10.38
CA LEU A 170 -5.72 -6.77 11.46
C LEU A 170 -6.91 -7.57 10.94
N VAL A 171 -7.52 -7.12 9.85
CA VAL A 171 -8.61 -7.86 9.18
C VAL A 171 -8.11 -9.21 8.65
N GLU A 172 -6.94 -9.24 8.02
CA GLU A 172 -6.34 -10.48 7.51
C GLU A 172 -6.05 -11.47 8.64
N GLN A 173 -5.48 -11.02 9.76
CA GLN A 173 -5.23 -11.85 10.93
C GLN A 173 -6.52 -12.46 11.49
N GLU A 174 -7.57 -11.66 11.64
CA GLU A 174 -8.88 -12.11 12.14
C GLU A 174 -9.60 -13.06 11.19
N VAL A 175 -9.44 -12.83 9.88
CA VAL A 175 -9.92 -13.75 8.84
C VAL A 175 -9.15 -15.06 8.89
N ALA A 176 -7.82 -15.03 9.04
CA ALA A 176 -6.97 -16.22 9.11
C ALA A 176 -7.22 -17.04 10.39
N ALA A 177 -7.45 -16.38 11.53
CA ALA A 177 -7.80 -17.03 12.79
C ALA A 177 -9.17 -17.70 12.76
N SER A 178 -10.06 -17.23 11.86
CA SER A 178 -11.38 -17.82 11.68
C SER A 178 -11.28 -19.11 10.83
N ALA A 179 -11.05 -20.24 11.49
CA ALA A 179 -10.75 -21.55 10.90
C ALA A 179 -11.81 -22.14 9.94
N ALA A 180 -13.00 -21.55 9.83
CA ALA A 180 -14.05 -22.06 8.95
C ALA A 180 -13.85 -21.56 7.52
N ASP A 181 -13.55 -22.47 6.59
CA ASP A 181 -13.65 -22.18 5.16
C ASP A 181 -15.08 -21.86 4.74
N LEU A 182 -15.21 -21.19 3.60
CA LEU A 182 -16.51 -20.89 3.02
C LEU A 182 -17.05 -22.17 2.41
N ALA A 183 -18.31 -22.49 2.66
CA ALA A 183 -18.98 -23.54 1.91
C ALA A 183 -19.11 -23.12 0.43
N ASP A 184 -19.13 -24.07 -0.50
CA ASP A 184 -19.22 -23.79 -1.94
C ASP A 184 -20.40 -22.86 -2.30
N GLY A 185 -21.55 -23.06 -1.63
CA GLY A 185 -22.72 -22.19 -1.81
C GLY A 185 -22.49 -20.74 -1.35
N GLU A 186 -21.69 -20.53 -0.30
CA GLU A 186 -21.31 -19.20 0.17
C GLU A 186 -20.33 -18.53 -0.79
N LEU A 187 -19.36 -19.27 -1.31
CA LEU A 187 -18.41 -18.78 -2.31
C LEU A 187 -19.13 -18.38 -3.61
N GLN A 188 -20.08 -19.19 -4.08
CA GLN A 188 -20.88 -18.86 -5.26
C GLN A 188 -21.72 -17.60 -5.02
N ALA A 189 -22.38 -17.48 -3.87
CA ALA A 189 -23.15 -16.28 -3.52
C ALA A 189 -22.26 -15.03 -3.45
N ALA A 190 -21.03 -15.17 -2.95
CA ALA A 190 -20.04 -14.10 -2.93
C ALA A 190 -19.56 -13.74 -4.35
N MET A 191 -19.31 -14.72 -5.22
CA MET A 191 -18.96 -14.50 -6.63
C MET A 191 -20.06 -13.73 -7.35
N ASP A 192 -21.33 -14.06 -7.11
CA ASP A 192 -22.48 -13.35 -7.68
C ASP A 192 -22.57 -11.92 -7.17
N ALA A 193 -22.34 -11.70 -5.87
CA ALA A 193 -22.32 -10.37 -5.28
C ALA A 193 -21.16 -9.52 -5.81
N PHE A 194 -19.97 -10.11 -5.93
CA PHE A 194 -18.78 -9.51 -6.53
C PHE A 194 -19.06 -9.03 -7.96
N ARG A 195 -19.66 -9.90 -8.77
CA ARG A 195 -20.05 -9.59 -10.15
C ARG A 195 -21.09 -8.48 -10.22
N ARG A 196 -22.16 -8.54 -9.43
CA ARG A 196 -23.20 -7.50 -9.38
C ARG A 196 -22.63 -6.13 -8.98
N ALA A 197 -21.76 -6.09 -7.96
CA ALA A 197 -21.16 -4.84 -7.49
C ALA A 197 -20.27 -4.16 -8.55
N ARG A 198 -19.73 -4.92 -9.50
CA ARG A 198 -18.84 -4.44 -10.56
C ARG A 198 -19.49 -4.39 -11.94
N GLY A 199 -20.80 -4.65 -12.04
CA GLY A 199 -21.52 -4.68 -13.32
C GLY A 199 -21.15 -5.86 -14.23
N LEU A 200 -20.50 -6.90 -13.71
CA LEU A 200 -20.05 -8.08 -14.46
C LEU A 200 -21.18 -9.10 -14.62
N LEU A 201 -22.30 -8.67 -15.20
CA LEU A 201 -23.54 -9.45 -15.24
C LEU A 201 -23.52 -10.59 -16.28
N THR A 202 -22.44 -10.72 -17.05
CA THR A 202 -22.28 -11.77 -18.07
C THR A 202 -20.93 -12.47 -17.93
N ALA A 203 -20.84 -13.72 -18.42
CA ALA A 203 -19.59 -14.47 -18.46
C ALA A 203 -18.50 -13.71 -19.24
N ARG A 204 -18.85 -13.21 -20.44
CA ARG A 204 -17.96 -12.40 -21.28
C ARG A 204 -17.41 -11.17 -20.57
N ALA A 205 -18.26 -10.40 -19.87
CA ALA A 205 -17.79 -9.23 -19.12
C ALA A 205 -16.84 -9.61 -17.98
N THR A 206 -17.07 -10.78 -17.34
CA THR A 206 -16.18 -11.30 -16.30
C THR A 206 -14.84 -11.73 -16.90
N GLU A 207 -14.85 -12.41 -18.04
CA GLU A 207 -13.65 -12.83 -18.79
C GLU A 207 -12.82 -11.62 -19.28
N GLU A 208 -13.47 -10.62 -19.87
CA GLU A 208 -12.84 -9.36 -20.29
C GLU A 208 -12.21 -8.65 -19.08
N TRP A 209 -12.94 -8.53 -17.97
CA TRP A 209 -12.43 -7.92 -16.74
C TRP A 209 -11.23 -8.66 -16.15
N MET A 210 -11.24 -10.00 -16.21
CA MET A 210 -10.12 -10.85 -15.80
C MET A 210 -8.92 -10.69 -16.73
N ALA A 211 -9.14 -10.68 -18.05
CA ALA A 211 -8.10 -10.52 -19.06
C ALA A 211 -7.40 -9.16 -18.95
N GLU A 212 -8.16 -8.07 -18.77
CA GLU A 212 -7.62 -6.72 -18.53
C GLU A 212 -6.67 -6.65 -17.31
N ARG A 213 -6.86 -7.55 -16.34
CA ARG A 213 -6.10 -7.59 -15.08
C ARG A 213 -5.09 -8.73 -15.02
N GLY A 214 -4.96 -9.51 -16.10
CA GLY A 214 -4.09 -10.70 -16.15
C GLY A 214 -4.48 -11.75 -15.10
N LEU A 215 -5.77 -11.88 -14.76
CA LEU A 215 -6.26 -12.80 -13.75
C LEU A 215 -6.76 -14.10 -14.38
N GLY A 216 -6.39 -15.23 -13.78
CA GLY A 216 -7.03 -16.52 -14.04
C GLY A 216 -8.20 -16.78 -13.07
N GLN A 217 -9.01 -17.80 -13.37
CA GLN A 217 -10.16 -18.19 -12.56
C GLN A 217 -9.79 -18.48 -11.09
N ALA A 218 -8.72 -19.24 -10.85
CA ALA A 218 -8.26 -19.55 -9.50
C ALA A 218 -7.93 -18.27 -8.69
N ARG A 219 -7.28 -17.29 -9.34
CA ARG A 219 -6.95 -16.02 -8.68
C ARG A 219 -8.19 -15.18 -8.41
N LEU A 220 -9.19 -15.21 -9.29
CA LEU A 220 -10.48 -14.57 -9.03
C LEU A 220 -11.18 -15.22 -7.82
N GLU A 221 -11.21 -16.54 -7.74
CA GLU A 221 -11.77 -17.26 -6.59
C GLU A 221 -11.07 -16.94 -5.28
N GLU A 222 -9.74 -16.83 -5.28
CA GLU A 222 -8.97 -16.36 -4.12
C GLU A 222 -9.39 -14.95 -3.68
N ILE A 223 -9.49 -14.01 -4.62
CA ILE A 223 -9.91 -12.62 -4.35
C ILE A 223 -11.32 -12.61 -3.73
N VAL A 224 -12.26 -13.34 -4.34
CA VAL A 224 -13.65 -13.41 -3.87
C VAL A 224 -13.74 -14.09 -2.51
N THR A 225 -12.94 -15.13 -2.28
CA THR A 225 -12.85 -15.81 -0.98
C THR A 225 -12.41 -14.84 0.12
N VAL A 226 -11.38 -14.03 -0.14
CA VAL A 226 -10.93 -13.00 0.82
C VAL A 226 -12.04 -11.98 1.07
N GLU A 227 -12.65 -11.41 0.02
CA GLU A 227 -13.74 -10.43 0.17
C GLU A 227 -14.93 -11.01 0.97
N ALA A 228 -15.28 -12.28 0.73
CA ALA A 228 -16.36 -12.97 1.41
C ALA A 228 -16.05 -13.24 2.89
N LYS A 229 -14.82 -13.68 3.21
CA LYS A 229 -14.38 -13.86 4.60
C LYS A 229 -14.38 -12.52 5.35
N VAL A 230 -13.96 -11.43 4.73
CA VAL A 230 -14.05 -10.06 5.29
C VAL A 230 -15.51 -9.64 5.52
N ALA A 231 -16.39 -9.90 4.55
CA ALA A 231 -17.82 -9.60 4.70
C ALA A 231 -18.46 -10.41 5.84
N ARG A 232 -18.06 -11.68 6.02
CA ARG A 232 -18.48 -12.53 7.14
C ARG A 232 -17.99 -11.98 8.47
N LEU A 233 -16.73 -11.56 8.55
CA LEU A 233 -16.15 -10.90 9.72
C LEU A 233 -16.96 -9.64 10.08
N ARG A 234 -17.24 -8.77 9.10
CA ARG A 234 -18.08 -7.58 9.32
C ARG A 234 -19.43 -7.92 9.90
N ARG A 235 -20.17 -8.87 9.29
CA ARG A 235 -21.47 -9.33 9.80
C ARG A 235 -21.39 -9.88 11.22
N ARG A 236 -20.32 -10.61 11.56
CA ARG A 236 -20.09 -11.12 12.92
C ARG A 236 -19.87 -9.99 13.92
N VAL A 237 -19.10 -8.98 13.56
CA VAL A 237 -18.76 -7.83 14.41
C VAL A 237 -19.95 -6.89 14.61
N THR A 238 -20.79 -6.73 13.59
CA THR A 238 -21.95 -5.81 13.61
C THR A 238 -23.26 -6.49 14.01
N GLY A 239 -23.35 -7.81 13.88
CA GLY A 239 -24.56 -8.58 14.12
C GLY A 239 -25.12 -8.36 15.52
N GLY A 240 -26.40 -7.97 15.59
CA GLY A 240 -27.10 -7.69 16.84
C GLY A 240 -26.75 -6.36 17.53
N ARG A 241 -25.85 -5.55 16.96
CA ARG A 241 -25.42 -4.26 17.54
C ARG A 241 -25.94 -3.03 16.80
N VAL A 242 -26.49 -3.21 15.60
CA VAL A 242 -26.93 -2.09 14.74
C VAL A 242 -28.09 -1.33 15.37
N GLU A 243 -29.04 -2.06 15.94
CA GLU A 243 -30.25 -1.53 16.55
C GLU A 243 -29.91 -0.75 17.83
N ASP A 244 -29.03 -1.29 18.68
CA ASP A 244 -28.52 -0.60 19.87
C ASP A 244 -27.73 0.65 19.48
N PHE A 245 -26.85 0.54 18.47
CA PHE A 245 -26.09 1.68 17.97
C PHE A 245 -27.01 2.79 17.46
N PHE A 246 -28.09 2.43 16.76
CA PHE A 246 -29.07 3.39 16.26
C PHE A 246 -29.86 4.05 17.40
N ALA A 247 -30.21 3.31 18.46
CA ALA A 247 -30.89 3.87 19.62
C ALA A 247 -30.01 4.89 20.36
N GLU A 248 -28.70 4.65 20.43
CA GLU A 248 -27.74 5.52 21.10
C GLU A 248 -27.30 6.72 20.23
N HIS A 249 -27.09 6.50 18.92
CA HIS A 249 -26.47 7.48 18.01
C HIS A 249 -27.43 8.04 16.94
N GLY A 250 -28.73 7.76 17.04
CA GLY A 250 -29.71 8.04 15.98
C GLY A 250 -29.69 9.50 15.48
N ALA A 251 -29.54 10.48 16.38
CA ALA A 251 -29.46 11.89 16.01
C ALA A 251 -28.19 12.25 15.20
N GLY A 252 -27.07 11.56 15.43
CA GLY A 252 -25.85 11.70 14.65
C GLY A 252 -25.95 11.11 13.24
N LEU A 253 -26.91 10.19 13.05
CA LEU A 253 -27.20 9.53 11.78
C LEU A 253 -28.21 10.28 10.91
N ASP A 254 -28.74 11.42 11.37
CA ASP A 254 -29.59 12.29 10.57
C ASP A 254 -28.91 12.60 9.23
N VAL A 255 -29.66 12.54 8.14
CA VAL A 255 -29.13 12.84 6.80
C VAL A 255 -29.40 14.30 6.49
N LEU A 256 -28.33 15.06 6.30
CA LEU A 256 -28.38 16.44 5.85
C LEU A 256 -28.29 16.45 4.33
N ARG A 257 -29.34 16.93 3.67
CA ARG A 257 -29.29 17.22 2.24
C ARG A 257 -28.63 18.57 2.06
N VAL A 258 -27.51 18.63 1.36
CA VAL A 258 -26.68 19.83 1.25
C VAL A 258 -26.36 20.21 -0.20
N VAL A 259 -26.08 21.50 -0.40
CA VAL A 259 -25.36 22.01 -1.58
C VAL A 259 -23.94 22.33 -1.16
N ARG A 260 -22.95 21.70 -1.79
CA ARG A 260 -21.54 22.08 -1.63
C ARG A 260 -21.09 22.93 -2.82
N LEU A 261 -20.54 24.09 -2.50
CA LEU A 261 -19.84 24.97 -3.43
C LEU A 261 -18.36 24.85 -3.15
N ARG A 262 -17.56 24.74 -4.20
CA ARG A 262 -16.10 24.68 -4.12
C ARG A 262 -15.48 25.82 -4.90
N TYR A 263 -14.45 26.45 -4.35
CA TYR A 263 -13.71 27.57 -4.93
C TYR A 263 -12.21 27.30 -4.91
N GLY A 264 -11.49 27.85 -5.88
CA GLY A 264 -10.02 27.81 -5.90
C GLY A 264 -9.37 28.75 -4.88
N ALA A 265 -10.01 29.89 -4.59
CA ALA A 265 -9.48 30.90 -3.67
C ALA A 265 -10.39 31.11 -2.45
N ARG A 266 -9.76 31.41 -1.31
CA ARG A 266 -10.46 31.65 -0.04
C ARG A 266 -11.40 32.84 -0.10
N ALA A 267 -10.97 33.93 -0.74
CA ALA A 267 -11.73 35.16 -0.83
C ALA A 267 -13.07 34.96 -1.55
N ASP A 268 -13.10 34.15 -2.62
CA ASP A 268 -14.33 33.84 -3.35
C ASP A 268 -15.29 33.01 -2.50
N ALA A 269 -14.77 32.03 -1.75
CA ALA A 269 -15.55 31.23 -0.83
C ALA A 269 -16.13 32.08 0.32
N GLU A 270 -15.35 33.02 0.87
CA GLU A 270 -15.80 33.96 1.89
C GLU A 270 -16.90 34.89 1.37
N ALA A 271 -16.74 35.43 0.15
CA ALA A 271 -17.75 36.28 -0.49
C ALA A 271 -19.05 35.51 -0.75
N ALA A 272 -18.97 34.28 -1.25
CA ALA A 272 -20.12 33.42 -1.46
C ALA A 272 -20.83 33.07 -0.14
N ALA A 273 -20.07 32.69 0.90
CA ALA A 273 -20.61 32.39 2.21
C ALA A 273 -21.29 33.62 2.85
N ALA A 274 -20.71 34.81 2.70
CA ALA A 274 -21.30 36.06 3.20
C ALA A 274 -22.66 36.34 2.52
N ARG A 275 -22.72 36.27 1.19
CA ARG A 275 -23.97 36.46 0.41
C ARG A 275 -25.05 35.44 0.80
N LEU A 276 -24.67 34.18 0.96
CA LEU A 276 -25.58 33.12 1.36
C LEU A 276 -26.10 33.31 2.79
N ARG A 277 -25.24 33.71 3.73
CA ARG A 277 -25.64 33.99 5.12
C ARG A 277 -26.57 35.18 5.21
N GLU A 278 -26.26 36.27 4.51
CA GLU A 278 -27.12 37.44 4.45
C GLU A 278 -28.52 37.05 3.96
N ARG A 279 -28.59 36.28 2.86
CA ARG A 279 -29.88 35.83 2.34
C ARG A 279 -30.60 34.86 3.30
N SER A 280 -29.88 33.98 3.98
CA SER A 280 -30.46 32.97 4.89
C SER A 280 -31.19 33.54 6.10
N ARG A 281 -30.97 34.81 6.46
CA ARG A 281 -31.65 35.46 7.59
C ARG A 281 -33.14 35.68 7.33
N ASP A 282 -33.49 36.03 6.09
CA ASP A 282 -34.83 36.52 5.72
C ASP A 282 -35.50 35.70 4.60
N ALA A 283 -34.83 34.68 4.07
CA ALA A 283 -35.31 33.88 2.94
C ALA A 283 -35.81 32.49 3.36
N ALA A 284 -36.77 31.95 2.60
CA ALA A 284 -37.12 30.54 2.70
C ALA A 284 -35.95 29.65 2.24
N VAL A 285 -35.83 28.45 2.82
CA VAL A 285 -34.73 27.52 2.50
C VAL A 285 -34.63 27.19 1.00
N ALA A 286 -35.78 27.09 0.31
CA ALA A 286 -35.82 26.87 -1.13
C ALA A 286 -35.14 28.00 -1.92
N GLU A 287 -35.28 29.25 -1.46
CA GLU A 287 -34.65 30.42 -2.07
C GLU A 287 -33.14 30.46 -1.80
N VAL A 288 -32.72 30.11 -0.59
CA VAL A 288 -31.29 29.97 -0.25
C VAL A 288 -30.65 28.86 -1.09
N GLY A 289 -31.36 27.73 -1.28
CA GLY A 289 -30.92 26.65 -2.16
C GLY A 289 -30.79 27.08 -3.61
N ALA A 290 -31.79 27.81 -4.14
CA ALA A 290 -31.74 28.35 -5.50
C ALA A 290 -30.57 29.33 -5.69
N LEU A 291 -30.32 30.20 -4.70
CA LEU A 291 -29.17 31.10 -4.71
C LEU A 291 -27.85 30.31 -4.68
N ALA A 292 -27.74 29.29 -3.83
CA ALA A 292 -26.54 28.45 -3.75
C ALA A 292 -26.27 27.75 -5.09
N THR A 293 -27.28 27.18 -5.73
CA THR A 293 -27.13 26.61 -7.07
C THR A 293 -26.74 27.66 -8.10
N GLY A 294 -27.36 28.85 -8.08
CA GLY A 294 -27.04 29.95 -8.98
C GLY A 294 -25.58 30.43 -8.85
N LEU A 295 -25.12 30.68 -7.63
CA LEU A 295 -23.72 31.05 -7.34
C LEU A 295 -22.74 29.98 -7.83
N ALA A 296 -23.10 28.70 -7.68
CA ALA A 296 -22.24 27.62 -8.11
C ALA A 296 -22.21 27.48 -9.64
N THR A 297 -23.33 27.76 -10.33
CA THR A 297 -23.37 27.85 -11.80
C THR A 297 -22.54 29.03 -12.32
N GLU A 298 -22.64 30.21 -11.70
CA GLU A 298 -21.81 31.38 -12.03
C GLU A 298 -20.32 31.05 -11.87
N ALA A 299 -19.94 30.47 -10.72
CA ALA A 299 -18.56 30.08 -10.45
C ALA A 299 -18.06 29.02 -11.45
N ALA A 300 -18.87 28.02 -11.79
CA ALA A 300 -18.50 27.00 -12.77
C ALA A 300 -18.30 27.59 -14.18
N LEU A 301 -19.19 28.48 -14.62
CA LEU A 301 -19.07 29.16 -15.92
C LEU A 301 -17.84 30.07 -15.99
N ALA A 302 -17.46 30.68 -14.87
CA ALA A 302 -16.24 31.47 -14.76
C ALA A 302 -14.97 30.63 -14.56
N GLY A 303 -15.07 29.30 -14.44
CA GLY A 303 -13.94 28.40 -14.15
C GLY A 303 -13.40 28.54 -12.72
N LEU A 304 -14.16 29.13 -11.81
CA LEU A 304 -13.77 29.45 -10.44
C LEU A 304 -14.21 28.39 -9.42
N GLY A 305 -15.13 27.48 -9.79
CA GLY A 305 -15.70 26.55 -8.82
C GLY A 305 -16.56 25.41 -9.36
N THR A 306 -17.04 24.56 -8.45
CA THR A 306 -17.96 23.44 -8.76
C THR A 306 -19.10 23.34 -7.75
N CYS A 307 -20.19 22.68 -8.16
CA CYS A 307 -21.40 22.46 -7.37
C CYS A 307 -21.72 20.98 -7.24
N ARG A 308 -22.13 20.54 -6.05
CA ARG A 308 -22.72 19.20 -5.86
C ARG A 308 -23.86 19.23 -4.86
N ILE A 309 -24.94 18.50 -5.17
CA ILE A 309 -26.03 18.22 -4.23
C ILE A 309 -25.88 16.78 -3.77
N GLU A 310 -25.93 16.57 -2.45
CA GLU A 310 -25.74 15.25 -1.84
C GLU A 310 -26.41 15.15 -0.47
N GLY A 311 -26.69 13.93 -0.02
CA GLY A 311 -27.12 13.63 1.34
C GLY A 311 -25.95 13.05 2.12
N ASN A 312 -25.61 13.68 3.25
CA ASN A 312 -24.51 13.25 4.12
C ASN A 312 -25.03 13.03 5.55
N PRO A 313 -24.53 11.99 6.27
CA PRO A 313 -24.76 11.89 7.71
C PRO A 313 -24.29 13.15 8.43
N ARG A 314 -25.03 13.58 9.46
CA ARG A 314 -24.71 14.76 10.27
C ARG A 314 -23.30 14.69 10.84
N GLU A 315 -22.89 13.53 11.34
CA GLU A 315 -21.54 13.32 11.86
C GLU A 315 -20.44 13.49 10.81
N ASP A 316 -20.67 13.09 9.56
CA ASP A 316 -19.69 13.27 8.48
C ASP A 316 -19.50 14.76 8.18
N LEU A 317 -20.57 15.55 8.21
CA LEU A 317 -20.48 17.00 8.10
C LEU A 317 -19.87 17.64 9.35
N ALA A 318 -20.14 17.11 10.55
CA ALA A 318 -19.52 17.57 11.79
C ALA A 318 -18.00 17.32 11.81
N ALA A 319 -17.53 16.22 11.22
CA ALA A 319 -16.09 15.99 11.07
C ALA A 319 -15.43 17.01 10.14
N LEU A 320 -16.16 17.52 9.14
CA LEU A 320 -15.66 18.52 8.18
C LEU A 320 -15.76 19.96 8.67
N HIS A 321 -16.85 20.30 9.38
CA HIS A 321 -17.19 21.67 9.75
C HIS A 321 -17.16 21.94 11.26
N GLY A 322 -16.83 20.93 12.07
CA GLY A 322 -16.81 21.04 13.52
C GLY A 322 -18.20 21.19 14.15
N ALA A 323 -18.28 21.97 15.23
CA ALA A 323 -19.50 22.15 16.02
C ALA A 323 -20.66 22.77 15.21
N ASP A 324 -20.36 23.64 14.25
CA ASP A 324 -21.36 24.34 13.43
C ASP A 324 -22.27 23.37 12.66
N ALA A 325 -21.73 22.21 12.23
CA ALA A 325 -22.50 21.18 11.54
C ALA A 325 -23.35 20.31 12.48
N ARG A 326 -22.95 20.16 13.76
CA ARG A 326 -23.70 19.35 14.73
C ARG A 326 -25.09 19.92 14.97
N ASP A 327 -25.18 21.23 15.08
CA ASP A 327 -26.44 21.95 15.33
C ASP A 327 -27.06 22.53 14.06
N ALA A 328 -26.51 22.20 12.89
CA ALA A 328 -26.97 22.76 11.62
C ALA A 328 -28.43 22.37 11.34
N ARG A 329 -29.19 23.39 10.92
CA ARG A 329 -30.60 23.31 10.53
C ARG A 329 -30.73 23.61 9.03
N ALA A 330 -31.88 23.29 8.46
CA ALA A 330 -32.20 23.72 7.10
C ALA A 330 -32.04 25.26 6.97
N GLY A 331 -31.38 25.70 5.91
CA GLY A 331 -30.95 27.09 5.68
C GLY A 331 -29.56 27.44 6.22
N ALA A 332 -28.94 26.60 7.05
CA ALA A 332 -27.62 26.89 7.61
C ALA A 332 -26.52 26.92 6.52
N VAL A 333 -25.59 27.87 6.66
CA VAL A 333 -24.43 28.03 5.77
C VAL A 333 -23.15 27.77 6.57
N LEU A 334 -22.47 26.68 6.23
CA LEU A 334 -21.26 26.18 6.88
C LEU A 334 -20.01 26.53 6.05
N GLY A 335 -18.89 26.80 6.74
CA GLY A 335 -17.63 27.21 6.11
C GLY A 335 -17.55 28.73 5.85
N PRO A 336 -16.57 29.23 5.09
CA PRO A 336 -15.67 28.48 4.25
C PRO A 336 -14.68 27.62 5.05
N HIS A 337 -14.33 26.45 4.50
CA HIS A 337 -13.36 25.52 5.07
C HIS A 337 -12.37 25.08 3.99
N PRO A 338 -11.09 24.81 4.33
CA PRO A 338 -10.13 24.29 3.36
C PRO A 338 -10.54 22.88 2.92
N THR A 339 -10.26 22.56 1.66
CA THR A 339 -10.42 21.20 1.09
C THR A 339 -9.04 20.54 0.94
N GLY A 340 -8.99 19.21 0.97
CA GLY A 340 -7.72 18.45 0.97
C GLY A 340 -6.83 18.63 -0.26
N ASP A 341 -7.34 19.28 -1.31
CA ASP A 341 -6.65 19.58 -2.57
C ASP A 341 -6.37 21.09 -2.73
N GLY A 342 -6.32 21.83 -1.63
CA GLY A 342 -5.90 23.24 -1.59
C GLY A 342 -6.99 24.27 -1.95
N GLY A 343 -8.22 23.83 -2.18
CA GLY A 343 -9.37 24.71 -2.41
C GLY A 343 -10.13 25.10 -1.13
N PHE A 344 -11.27 25.76 -1.29
CA PHE A 344 -12.15 26.17 -0.21
C PHE A 344 -13.61 25.79 -0.50
N GLY A 345 -14.30 25.23 0.50
CA GLY A 345 -15.69 24.79 0.37
C GLY A 345 -16.66 25.60 1.21
N VAL A 346 -17.87 25.85 0.68
CA VAL A 346 -19.03 26.39 1.40
C VAL A 346 -20.16 25.38 1.29
N THR A 347 -20.84 25.07 2.39
CA THR A 347 -21.92 24.07 2.41
C THR A 347 -23.21 24.70 2.91
N VAL A 348 -24.29 24.53 2.15
CA VAL A 348 -25.63 25.00 2.53
C VAL A 348 -26.50 23.80 2.84
N VAL A 349 -27.09 23.77 4.04
CA VAL A 349 -28.01 22.72 4.45
C VAL A 349 -29.40 23.01 3.90
N LEU A 350 -29.91 22.17 3.00
CA LEU A 350 -31.25 22.31 2.41
C LEU A 350 -32.33 21.65 3.24
N ALA A 351 -32.02 20.51 3.85
CA ALA A 351 -32.96 19.77 4.68
C ALA A 351 -32.20 18.92 5.70
N VAL A 352 -32.87 18.65 6.82
CA VAL A 352 -32.45 17.66 7.81
C VAL A 352 -33.52 16.57 7.81
N GLU A 353 -33.13 15.37 7.42
CA GLU A 353 -34.01 14.20 7.40
C GLU A 353 -33.64 13.33 8.61
N PRO A 354 -34.57 13.13 9.57
CA PRO A 354 -34.32 12.26 10.71
C PRO A 354 -33.89 10.87 10.24
N ALA A 355 -32.87 10.32 10.90
CA ALA A 355 -32.45 8.96 10.60
C ALA A 355 -33.65 8.02 10.78
N ALA A 356 -33.89 7.17 9.78
CA ALA A 356 -34.85 6.06 9.88
C ALA A 356 -34.07 4.74 9.73
N PRO A 357 -34.46 3.65 10.42
CA PRO A 357 -33.81 2.35 10.28
C PRO A 357 -34.14 1.74 8.92
N ASN A 358 -33.33 2.06 7.92
CA ASN A 358 -33.47 1.62 6.54
C ASN A 358 -32.14 1.00 6.04
N PRO A 359 -32.11 0.36 4.86
CA PRO A 359 -30.89 -0.29 4.39
C PRO A 359 -29.67 0.64 4.23
N ALA A 360 -29.88 1.93 3.97
CA ALA A 360 -28.78 2.89 3.81
C ALA A 360 -28.19 3.29 5.16
N THR A 361 -29.03 3.66 6.14
CA THR A 361 -28.59 4.00 7.50
C THR A 361 -28.01 2.79 8.23
N ARG A 362 -28.56 1.58 8.01
CA ARG A 362 -27.96 0.33 8.51
C ARG A 362 -26.51 0.15 8.03
N LYS A 363 -26.22 0.38 6.74
CA LYS A 363 -24.84 0.28 6.21
C LYS A 363 -23.90 1.30 6.86
N ILE A 364 -24.39 2.50 7.15
CA ILE A 364 -23.60 3.52 7.86
C ILE A 364 -23.31 3.05 9.28
N ALA A 365 -24.32 2.59 10.02
CA ALA A 365 -24.15 2.06 11.37
C ALA A 365 -23.21 0.85 11.40
N GLU A 366 -23.38 -0.13 10.50
CA GLU A 366 -22.48 -1.29 10.38
C GLU A 366 -21.03 -0.86 10.14
N ARG A 367 -20.80 0.11 9.25
CA ARG A 367 -19.47 0.67 9.00
C ARG A 367 -18.90 1.31 10.27
N ARG A 368 -19.68 2.13 10.98
CA ARG A 368 -19.23 2.80 12.22
C ARG A 368 -18.87 1.79 13.31
N ILE A 369 -19.73 0.81 13.55
CA ILE A 369 -19.48 -0.28 14.52
C ILE A 369 -18.20 -1.05 14.15
N PHE A 370 -17.98 -1.30 12.86
CA PHE A 370 -16.78 -1.98 12.39
C PHE A 370 -15.52 -1.11 12.52
N ASP A 371 -15.61 0.19 12.21
CA ASP A 371 -14.53 1.16 12.37
C ASP A 371 -14.13 1.30 13.86
N ASP A 372 -15.11 1.29 14.77
CA ASP A 372 -14.88 1.29 16.22
C ASP A 372 -14.22 -0.01 16.70
N TRP A 373 -14.67 -1.16 16.18
CA TRP A 373 -14.01 -2.44 16.44
C TRP A 373 -12.55 -2.42 15.95
N LEU A 374 -12.27 -1.89 14.76
CA LEU A 374 -10.90 -1.73 14.26
C LEU A 374 -10.07 -0.81 15.15
N ARG A 375 -10.63 0.30 15.64
CA ARG A 375 -9.94 1.20 16.58
C ARG A 375 -9.53 0.46 17.85
N GLU A 376 -10.43 -0.37 18.39
CA GLU A 376 -10.11 -1.18 19.56
C GLU A 376 -9.05 -2.26 19.27
N GLN A 377 -9.10 -2.90 18.10
CA GLN A 377 -8.06 -3.86 17.70
C GLN A 377 -6.70 -3.17 17.57
N ARG A 378 -6.63 -1.98 16.96
CA ARG A 378 -5.38 -1.20 16.85
C ARG A 378 -4.76 -0.89 18.21
N ARG A 379 -5.57 -0.46 19.18
CA ARG A 379 -5.09 -0.17 20.55
C ARG A 379 -4.46 -1.37 21.26
N ARG A 380 -4.82 -2.59 20.86
CA ARG A 380 -4.29 -3.84 21.43
C ARG A 380 -3.16 -4.43 20.59
N ALA A 381 -2.97 -3.96 19.36
CA ALA A 381 -2.02 -4.51 18.43
C ALA A 381 -0.60 -4.02 18.75
N HIS A 382 0.37 -4.92 18.66
CA HIS A 382 1.77 -4.53 18.66
C HIS A 382 2.20 -4.24 17.21
N VAL A 383 2.41 -2.96 16.89
CA VAL A 383 2.87 -2.52 15.57
C VAL A 383 4.36 -2.24 15.63
N GLN A 384 5.13 -2.91 14.77
CA GLN A 384 6.56 -2.66 14.61
C GLN A 384 6.84 -2.15 13.20
N TRP A 385 7.43 -0.96 13.12
CA TRP A 385 7.84 -0.36 11.86
C TRP A 385 9.29 -0.75 11.54
N PHE A 386 9.51 -1.36 10.38
CA PHE A 386 10.84 -1.69 9.85
C PHE A 386 11.36 -0.64 8.86
N TRP A 387 10.59 0.43 8.67
CA TRP A 387 10.88 1.50 7.73
C TRP A 387 10.35 2.84 8.25
N GLY A 388 11.02 3.94 7.89
CA GLY A 388 10.75 5.28 8.40
C GLY A 388 11.71 5.73 9.52
N SER A 389 11.75 7.04 9.77
CA SER A 389 12.49 7.62 10.91
C SER A 389 11.66 7.57 12.19
N THR A 390 12.32 7.63 13.36
CA THR A 390 11.64 7.61 14.67
C THR A 390 10.54 8.67 14.80
N ALA A 391 10.83 9.91 14.42
CA ALA A 391 9.84 10.99 14.47
C ALA A 391 8.61 10.71 13.58
N ARG A 392 8.79 9.99 12.46
CA ARG A 392 7.70 9.60 11.56
C ARG A 392 6.88 8.46 12.17
N THR A 393 7.54 7.43 12.70
CA THR A 393 6.85 6.31 13.34
C THR A 393 6.05 6.77 14.55
N ASP A 394 6.59 7.70 15.35
CA ASP A 394 5.89 8.29 16.50
C ASP A 394 4.60 9.03 16.08
N ALA A 395 4.64 9.78 14.97
CA ALA A 395 3.48 10.49 14.44
C ALA A 395 2.39 9.53 13.94
N ILE A 396 2.80 8.40 13.34
CA ILE A 396 1.87 7.36 12.88
C ILE A 396 1.28 6.63 14.09
N ASP A 397 2.09 6.29 15.09
CA ASP A 397 1.60 5.62 16.30
C ASP A 397 0.56 6.49 17.03
N ALA A 398 0.81 7.79 17.15
CA ALA A 398 -0.19 8.74 17.65
C ALA A 398 -1.49 8.75 16.81
N ALA A 399 -1.39 8.63 15.49
CA ALA A 399 -2.56 8.54 14.61
C ALA A 399 -3.29 7.18 14.69
N LEU A 400 -2.62 6.10 15.08
CA LEU A 400 -3.24 4.79 15.29
C LEU A 400 -4.05 4.74 16.60
N GLU A 401 -3.63 5.49 17.62
CA GLU A 401 -4.29 5.60 18.93
C GLU A 401 -5.57 6.45 18.90
N ALA A 402 -5.61 7.45 18.02
CA ALA A 402 -6.78 8.30 17.74
C ALA A 402 -7.92 7.50 17.07
#